data_AF-A0AAN8ALS8-F1
#
_entry.id   AF-A0AAN8ALS8-F1
#
_cell.length_a   1.000
_cell.length_b   1.000
_cell.length_c   1.000
_cell.angle_alpha   90.00
_cell.angle_beta   90.00
_cell.angle_gamma   90.00
#
_symmetry.space_group_name_H-M   'P 1'
#
loop_
_entity.id
_entity.type
_entity.pdbx_description
1 polymer ?
#
loop_
_entity_poly.entity_id
_entity_poly.type
_entity_poly.pdbx_seq_one_letter_code
_entity_poly.pdbx_strand_id
1 'polypeptide(L)'
;MGIKAALPRYELYLYTAVLGVALIWAGSWIFEASGENVDRKAFKESVQPGWHYFGRKMDAADFEWMMWFSTFRNHILFALAGHVIFAKIFSLLAPKIGINGCKHRSLIFGVYGSLAVLVTMGWTYMALVLSHCIILYSVALVKMKWLCFAAGLGALASIKFEPYNSWQEALVTGSFDLQDVLFYGGCGFSIMRCMSFALENCERKDGNYTFCDLLRYNFYLPFFFFGPIMTFDKFYAQVNNTQLMRKEREMWNITTKALLHLGVILVVDVFFHYLYILTIPSDLKLVGKLSDWCLGSLSNVALNSVCSDELRASHQCAESCWSNGEEDGITFCDC
;
A
#
# COMPACT_ATOMS: atom_id res chain seq x y z
N MET A 1 23.17 20.97 4.52
CA MET A 1 22.80 21.52 5.84
C MET A 1 21.57 20.78 6.31
N GLY A 2 21.73 19.76 7.16
CA GLY A 2 20.60 19.00 7.70
C GLY A 2 19.97 19.81 8.84
N ILE A 3 18.68 20.08 8.75
CA ILE A 3 17.92 20.67 9.86
C ILE A 3 17.77 19.57 10.92
N LYS A 4 18.73 19.45 11.84
CA LYS A 4 18.54 18.71 13.10
C LYS A 4 17.83 19.62 14.11
N ALA A 5 16.57 19.96 13.84
CA ALA A 5 15.69 20.56 14.84
C ALA A 5 14.79 19.45 15.40
N ALA A 6 15.39 18.47 16.07
CA ALA A 6 14.61 17.49 16.82
C ALA A 6 14.03 18.20 18.05
N LEU A 7 12.70 18.33 18.10
CA LEU A 7 12.01 18.90 19.26
C LEU A 7 12.43 18.14 20.54
N PRO A 8 12.57 18.83 21.68
CA PRO A 8 12.84 18.18 22.96
C PRO A 8 11.79 17.11 23.27
N ARG A 9 12.22 15.97 23.83
CA ARG A 9 11.32 14.82 24.09
C ARG A 9 10.09 15.18 24.93
N TYR A 10 10.23 16.11 25.88
CA TYR A 10 9.11 16.56 26.71
C TYR A 10 8.06 17.34 25.92
N GLU A 11 8.47 18.15 24.93
CA GLU A 11 7.53 18.84 24.04
C GLU A 11 6.80 17.84 23.18
N LEU A 12 7.52 16.84 22.64
CA LEU A 12 6.90 15.75 21.87
C LEU A 12 5.85 15.01 22.71
N TYR A 13 6.18 14.62 23.94
CA TYR A 13 5.23 13.98 24.84
C TYR A 13 4.03 14.86 25.17
N LEU A 14 4.24 16.16 25.38
CA LEU A 14 3.16 17.12 25.61
C LEU A 14 2.25 17.24 24.39
N TYR A 15 2.81 17.40 23.19
CA TYR A 15 2.04 17.46 21.94
C TYR A 15 1.25 16.17 21.70
N THR A 16 1.88 15.00 21.89
CA THR A 16 1.19 13.71 21.76
C THR A 16 0.09 13.55 22.81
N ALA A 17 0.30 13.99 24.05
CA ALA A 17 -0.71 13.92 25.10
C ALA A 17 -1.90 14.86 24.80
N VAL A 18 -1.64 16.11 24.41
CA VAL A 18 -2.68 17.08 24.04
C VAL A 18 -3.48 16.57 22.83
N LEU A 19 -2.80 16.08 21.80
CA LEU A 19 -3.45 15.50 20.63
C LEU A 19 -4.28 14.26 21.02
N GLY A 20 -3.74 13.38 21.86
CA GLY A 20 -4.44 12.19 22.33
C GLY A 20 -5.72 12.54 23.10
N VAL A 21 -5.67 13.52 24.00
CA VAL A 21 -6.85 14.00 24.74
C VAL A 21 -7.86 14.63 23.79
N ALA A 22 -7.41 15.45 22.83
CA ALA A 22 -8.29 16.05 21.83
C ALA A 22 -8.99 14.99 20.96
N LEU A 23 -8.27 13.94 20.54
CA LEU A 23 -8.84 12.83 19.77
C LEU A 23 -9.83 12.00 20.59
N ILE A 24 -9.55 11.75 21.87
CA ILE A 24 -10.48 11.03 22.76
C ILE A 24 -11.76 11.86 22.95
N TRP A 25 -11.63 13.16 23.18
CA TRP A 25 -12.76 14.07 23.34
C TRP A 25 -13.58 14.21 22.04
N ALA A 26 -12.93 14.35 20.89
CA ALA A 26 -13.59 14.34 19.58
C ALA A 26 -14.30 13.00 19.32
N GLY A 27 -13.64 11.89 19.63
CA GLY A 27 -14.17 10.54 19.49
C GLY A 27 -15.41 10.29 20.36
N SER A 28 -15.49 10.87 21.57
CA SER A 28 -16.68 10.71 22.42
C SER A 28 -17.93 11.36 21.82
N TRP A 29 -17.81 12.52 21.17
CA TRP A 29 -18.93 13.17 20.48
C TRP A 29 -19.44 12.35 19.31
N ILE A 30 -18.53 11.77 18.53
CA ILE A 30 -18.89 10.90 17.39
C ILE A 30 -19.52 9.62 17.91
N PHE A 31 -18.96 9.02 18.97
CA PHE A 31 -19.50 7.79 19.57
C PHE A 31 -20.94 7.96 20.08
N GLU A 32 -21.21 9.08 20.76
CA GLU A 32 -22.55 9.43 21.25
C GLU A 32 -23.53 9.65 20.07
N ALA A 33 -23.16 10.51 19.12
CA ALA A 33 -23.98 10.75 17.92
C ALA A 33 -24.27 9.48 17.11
N SER A 34 -23.27 8.60 17.02
CA SER A 34 -23.34 7.31 16.34
C SER A 34 -24.27 6.33 17.08
N GLY A 35 -24.20 6.28 18.41
CA GLY A 35 -25.06 5.44 19.25
C GLY A 35 -26.53 5.85 19.21
N GLU A 36 -26.82 7.16 19.29
CA GLU A 36 -28.20 7.68 19.30
C GLU A 36 -28.93 7.52 17.95
N ASN A 37 -28.19 7.36 16.85
CA ASN A 37 -28.75 7.41 15.50
C ASN A 37 -28.65 6.09 14.71
N VAL A 38 -28.24 4.98 15.36
CA VAL A 38 -28.00 3.68 14.70
C VAL A 38 -29.25 3.10 14.00
N ASP A 39 -30.45 3.45 14.46
CA ASP A 39 -31.73 2.93 13.92
C ASP A 39 -32.35 3.82 12.83
N ARG A 40 -31.64 4.87 12.41
CA ARG A 40 -32.11 5.72 11.31
C ARG A 40 -32.29 4.94 10.02
N LYS A 41 -33.39 5.24 9.32
CA LYS A 41 -33.68 4.63 8.01
C LYS A 41 -32.59 4.91 6.98
N ALA A 42 -32.00 6.12 7.01
CA ALA A 42 -30.93 6.52 6.10
C ALA A 42 -29.68 5.63 6.22
N PHE A 43 -29.43 5.03 7.39
CA PHE A 43 -28.24 4.19 7.61
C PHE A 43 -28.44 2.76 7.09
N LYS A 44 -29.68 2.34 6.79
CA LYS A 44 -29.98 0.94 6.43
C LYS A 44 -29.30 0.49 5.12
N GLU A 45 -29.01 1.43 4.23
CA GLU A 45 -28.37 1.11 2.93
C GLU A 45 -26.85 0.97 3.06
N SER A 46 -26.23 1.67 4.02
CA SER A 46 -24.79 1.67 4.24
C SER A 46 -24.32 0.75 5.37
N VAL A 47 -25.24 0.16 6.14
CA VAL A 47 -24.92 -0.58 7.36
C VAL A 47 -25.26 -2.06 7.23
N GLN A 48 -24.30 -2.92 7.55
CA GLN A 48 -24.39 -4.39 7.46
C GLN A 48 -24.39 -5.05 8.85
N PRO A 49 -24.78 -6.33 8.96
CA PRO A 49 -24.57 -7.10 10.19
C PRO A 49 -23.08 -7.12 10.57
N GLY A 50 -22.74 -6.60 11.75
CA GLY A 50 -21.37 -6.55 12.26
C GLY A 50 -20.93 -7.82 12.97
N TRP A 51 -19.82 -7.76 13.71
CA TRP A 51 -19.32 -8.90 14.47
C TRP A 51 -20.33 -9.39 15.51
N HIS A 52 -20.51 -10.71 15.57
CA HIS A 52 -21.51 -11.36 16.42
C HIS A 52 -21.36 -11.02 17.91
N TYR A 53 -20.13 -10.71 18.36
CA TYR A 53 -19.82 -10.42 19.76
C TYR A 53 -20.22 -9.00 20.23
N PHE A 54 -20.32 -8.03 19.33
CA PHE A 54 -20.55 -6.62 19.71
C PHE A 54 -22.01 -6.18 19.59
N GLY A 55 -22.90 -6.99 19.01
CA GLY A 55 -24.34 -6.71 18.90
C GLY A 55 -24.71 -5.44 18.11
N ARG A 56 -23.71 -4.73 17.57
CA ARG A 56 -23.85 -3.48 16.81
C ARG A 56 -23.64 -3.75 15.33
N LYS A 57 -24.36 -3.02 14.49
CA LYS A 57 -24.22 -3.11 13.04
C LYS A 57 -22.95 -2.40 12.58
N MET A 58 -22.40 -2.83 11.48
CA MET A 58 -21.13 -2.36 10.92
C MET A 58 -21.37 -1.35 9.80
N ASP A 59 -20.65 -0.22 9.81
CA ASP A 59 -20.59 0.70 8.68
C ASP A 59 -19.87 0.03 7.50
N ALA A 60 -20.49 0.08 6.33
CA ALA A 60 -19.95 -0.39 5.05
C ALA A 60 -19.94 0.72 3.99
N ALA A 61 -20.10 1.99 4.39
CA ALA A 61 -20.02 3.14 3.47
C ALA A 61 -18.60 3.35 2.90
N ASP A 62 -17.57 2.87 3.59
CA ASP A 62 -16.19 2.96 3.10
C ASP A 62 -15.89 1.80 2.14
N PHE A 63 -15.89 2.08 0.83
CA PHE A 63 -15.61 1.07 -0.18
C PHE A 63 -14.18 0.50 -0.06
N GLU A 64 -13.19 1.34 0.23
CA GLU A 64 -11.77 0.93 0.29
C GLU A 64 -11.49 0.06 1.52
N TRP A 65 -12.01 0.45 2.69
CA TRP A 65 -11.89 -0.33 3.91
C TRP A 65 -12.62 -1.67 3.80
N MET A 66 -13.84 -1.66 3.26
CA MET A 66 -14.61 -2.89 3.00
C MET A 66 -13.89 -3.81 2.03
N MET A 67 -13.31 -3.23 0.98
CA MET A 67 -12.47 -3.93 0.02
C MET A 67 -11.31 -4.65 0.72
N TRP A 68 -10.50 -3.98 1.54
CA TRP A 68 -9.32 -4.59 2.19
C TRP A 68 -9.66 -5.67 3.22
N PHE A 69 -10.63 -5.41 4.11
CA PHE A 69 -10.88 -6.26 5.29
C PHE A 69 -11.96 -7.33 5.07
N SER A 70 -12.78 -7.19 4.04
CA SER A 70 -13.78 -8.19 3.65
C SER A 70 -13.36 -8.90 2.36
N THR A 71 -13.37 -8.18 1.23
CA THR A 71 -13.32 -8.80 -0.11
C THR A 71 -11.93 -9.32 -0.49
N PHE A 72 -10.87 -8.55 -0.20
CA PHE A 72 -9.49 -8.91 -0.53
C PHE A 72 -8.79 -9.79 0.50
N ARG A 73 -9.25 -9.77 1.76
CA ARG A 73 -8.49 -10.31 2.89
C ARG A 73 -7.92 -11.70 2.61
N ASN A 74 -8.76 -12.61 2.13
CA ASN A 74 -8.35 -13.98 1.87
C ASN A 74 -7.36 -14.10 0.70
N HIS A 75 -7.56 -13.30 -0.37
CA HIS A 75 -6.71 -13.30 -1.55
C HIS A 75 -5.31 -12.73 -1.25
N ILE A 76 -5.25 -11.61 -0.52
CA ILE A 76 -3.98 -11.01 -0.09
C ILE A 76 -3.24 -11.94 0.86
N LEU A 77 -3.94 -12.46 1.88
CA LEU A 77 -3.33 -13.37 2.84
C LEU A 77 -2.80 -14.61 2.13
N PHE A 78 -3.55 -15.17 1.18
CA PHE A 78 -3.09 -16.30 0.37
C PHE A 78 -1.87 -15.95 -0.48
N ALA A 79 -1.87 -14.82 -1.18
CA ALA A 79 -0.76 -14.41 -2.05
C ALA A 79 0.51 -14.07 -1.27
N LEU A 80 0.40 -13.36 -0.14
CA LEU A 80 1.53 -12.98 0.70
C LEU A 80 2.05 -14.14 1.55
N ALA A 81 1.16 -14.95 2.15
CA ALA A 81 1.59 -16.17 2.85
C ALA A 81 2.20 -17.17 1.86
N GLY A 82 1.61 -17.31 0.67
CA GLY A 82 2.15 -18.10 -0.42
C GLY A 82 3.54 -17.63 -0.82
N HIS A 83 3.77 -16.31 -0.93
CA HIS A 83 5.09 -15.73 -1.20
C HIS A 83 6.13 -16.12 -0.15
N VAL A 84 5.77 -16.00 1.14
CA VAL A 84 6.63 -16.36 2.28
C VAL A 84 6.94 -17.85 2.32
N ILE A 85 5.92 -18.70 2.20
CA ILE A 85 6.08 -20.15 2.19
C ILE A 85 6.95 -20.58 1.00
N PHE A 86 6.69 -20.02 -0.18
CA PHE A 86 7.47 -20.29 -1.38
C PHE A 86 8.92 -19.85 -1.22
N ALA A 87 9.16 -18.65 -0.67
CA ALA A 87 10.50 -18.16 -0.35
C ALA A 87 11.24 -19.11 0.58
N LYS A 88 10.58 -19.56 1.66
CA LYS A 88 11.16 -20.46 2.64
C LYS A 88 11.50 -21.83 2.05
N ILE A 89 10.57 -22.42 1.30
CA ILE A 89 10.78 -23.70 0.60
C ILE A 89 11.95 -23.57 -0.37
N PHE A 90 11.99 -22.49 -1.15
CA PHE A 90 13.06 -22.24 -2.11
C PHE A 90 14.43 -22.11 -1.41
N SER A 91 14.52 -21.36 -0.31
CA SER A 91 15.75 -21.24 0.47
C SER A 91 16.23 -22.57 1.04
N LEU A 92 15.33 -23.50 1.38
CA LEU A 92 15.67 -24.84 1.87
C LEU A 92 16.08 -25.81 0.74
N LEU A 93 15.51 -25.66 -0.45
CA LEU A 93 15.77 -26.53 -1.60
C LEU A 93 16.97 -26.09 -2.45
N ALA A 94 17.25 -24.79 -2.54
CA ALA A 94 18.32 -24.26 -3.39
C ALA A 94 19.70 -24.88 -3.08
N PRO A 95 20.14 -25.03 -1.80
CA PRO A 95 21.40 -25.70 -1.48
C PRO A 95 21.42 -27.18 -1.88
N LYS A 96 20.26 -27.87 -1.82
CA LYS A 96 20.15 -29.31 -2.16
C LYS A 96 20.24 -29.56 -3.67
N ILE A 97 19.85 -28.60 -4.49
CA ILE A 97 19.82 -28.69 -5.95
C ILE A 97 21.10 -28.09 -6.58
N GLY A 98 22.04 -27.61 -5.76
CA GLY A 98 23.29 -26.99 -6.23
C GLY A 98 23.09 -25.59 -6.85
N ILE A 99 21.93 -24.97 -6.63
CA ILE A 99 21.66 -23.59 -7.07
C ILE A 99 22.11 -22.65 -5.96
N ASN A 100 22.93 -21.65 -6.31
CA ASN A 100 23.25 -20.55 -5.41
C ASN A 100 22.00 -19.69 -5.17
N GLY A 101 21.16 -20.09 -4.21
CA GLY A 101 19.86 -19.48 -3.91
C GLY A 101 19.93 -17.97 -3.70
N CYS A 102 21.00 -17.47 -3.07
CA CYS A 102 21.19 -16.04 -2.85
C CYS A 102 21.36 -15.22 -4.14
N LYS A 103 21.96 -15.79 -5.20
CA LYS A 103 22.21 -15.07 -6.46
C LYS A 103 20.96 -14.93 -7.33
N HIS A 104 20.01 -15.87 -7.22
CA HIS A 104 18.81 -15.94 -8.06
C HIS A 104 17.52 -15.54 -7.34
N ARG A 105 17.61 -15.18 -6.06
CA ARG A 105 16.47 -14.90 -5.20
C ARG A 105 15.51 -13.84 -5.76
N SER A 106 16.04 -12.70 -6.23
CA SER A 106 15.19 -11.63 -6.78
C SER A 106 14.51 -12.01 -8.09
N LEU A 107 15.18 -12.82 -8.92
CA LEU A 107 14.57 -13.36 -10.15
C LEU A 107 13.39 -14.26 -9.80
N ILE A 108 13.56 -15.12 -8.79
CA ILE A 108 12.53 -16.07 -8.36
C ILE A 108 11.33 -15.35 -7.76
N PHE A 109 11.56 -14.32 -6.96
CA PHE A 109 10.48 -13.47 -6.45
C PHE A 109 9.77 -12.70 -7.55
N GLY A 110 10.51 -12.19 -8.54
CA GLY A 110 9.92 -11.59 -9.74
C GLY A 110 9.07 -12.58 -10.53
N VAL A 111 9.54 -13.81 -10.74
CA VAL A 111 8.78 -14.87 -11.42
C VAL A 111 7.52 -15.27 -10.65
N TYR A 112 7.63 -15.40 -9.32
CA TYR A 112 6.47 -15.67 -8.46
C TYR A 112 5.44 -14.53 -8.56
N GLY A 113 5.87 -13.28 -8.51
CA GLY A 113 4.96 -12.14 -8.66
C GLY A 113 4.33 -12.06 -10.05
N SER A 114 5.10 -12.29 -11.11
CA SER A 114 4.60 -12.41 -12.48
C SER A 114 3.52 -13.50 -12.60
N LEU A 115 3.75 -14.67 -11.98
CA LEU A 115 2.79 -15.77 -12.00
C LEU A 115 1.54 -15.43 -11.17
N ALA A 116 1.70 -14.83 -10.00
CA ALA A 116 0.58 -14.38 -9.17
C ALA A 116 -0.28 -13.36 -9.90
N VAL A 117 0.33 -12.39 -10.59
CA VAL A 117 -0.37 -11.41 -11.44
C VAL A 117 -1.08 -12.11 -12.60
N LEU A 118 -0.40 -13.03 -13.30
CA LEU A 118 -1.00 -13.77 -14.40
C LEU A 118 -2.24 -14.58 -13.95
N VAL A 119 -2.17 -15.23 -12.78
CA VAL A 119 -3.28 -16.03 -12.24
C VAL A 119 -4.42 -15.16 -11.73
N THR A 120 -4.13 -14.01 -11.13
CA THR A 120 -5.15 -13.12 -10.55
C THR A 120 -5.83 -12.23 -11.59
N MET A 121 -5.08 -11.75 -12.58
CA MET A 121 -5.53 -10.75 -13.54
C MET A 121 -5.66 -11.23 -14.98
N GLY A 122 -5.08 -12.39 -15.29
CA GLY A 122 -5.06 -12.92 -16.64
C GLY A 122 -3.91 -12.38 -17.49
N TRP A 123 -3.81 -12.95 -18.69
CA TRP A 123 -2.69 -12.74 -19.61
C TRP A 123 -2.72 -11.39 -20.30
N THR A 124 -3.90 -10.84 -20.55
CA THR A 124 -4.10 -9.54 -21.21
C THR A 124 -3.61 -8.39 -20.33
N TYR A 125 -3.95 -8.40 -19.05
CA TYR A 125 -3.41 -7.46 -18.07
C TYR A 125 -1.89 -7.60 -17.93
N MET A 126 -1.38 -8.83 -17.88
CA MET A 126 0.05 -9.09 -17.85
C MET A 126 0.75 -8.49 -19.09
N ALA A 127 0.17 -8.65 -20.28
CA ALA A 127 0.69 -8.06 -21.51
C ALA A 127 0.67 -6.53 -21.47
N LEU A 128 -0.37 -5.91 -20.90
CA LEU A 128 -0.44 -4.46 -20.71
C LEU A 128 0.69 -3.96 -19.81
N VAL A 129 0.88 -4.57 -18.63
CA VAL A 129 1.96 -4.19 -17.71
C VAL A 129 3.34 -4.39 -18.34
N LEU A 130 3.55 -5.49 -19.07
CA LEU A 130 4.78 -5.71 -19.82
C LEU A 130 5.00 -4.67 -20.92
N SER A 131 3.93 -4.23 -21.60
CA SER A 131 4.04 -3.17 -22.61
C SER A 131 4.49 -1.85 -22.00
N HIS A 132 3.96 -1.47 -20.83
CA HIS A 132 4.44 -0.30 -20.07
C HIS A 132 5.92 -0.44 -19.71
N CYS A 133 6.35 -1.62 -19.27
CA CYS A 133 7.76 -1.89 -18.99
C CYS A 133 8.65 -1.71 -20.22
N ILE A 134 8.23 -2.23 -21.39
CA ILE A 134 8.99 -2.13 -22.64
C ILE A 134 9.09 -0.67 -23.11
N ILE A 135 7.98 0.07 -23.09
CA ILE A 135 7.93 1.46 -23.52
C ILE A 135 8.84 2.31 -22.64
N LEU A 136 8.68 2.23 -21.31
CA LEU A 136 9.46 3.05 -20.37
C LEU A 136 10.93 2.61 -20.30
N TYR A 137 11.23 1.33 -20.48
CA TYR A 137 12.61 0.87 -20.65
C TYR A 137 13.25 1.46 -21.91
N SER A 138 12.54 1.48 -23.03
CA SER A 138 13.03 2.06 -24.28
C SER A 138 13.34 3.55 -24.12
N VAL A 139 12.47 4.29 -23.43
CA VAL A 139 12.71 5.70 -23.07
C VAL A 139 13.91 5.85 -22.13
N ALA A 140 14.07 4.94 -21.16
CA ALA A 140 15.21 4.95 -20.23
C ALA A 140 16.57 4.80 -20.93
N LEU A 141 16.63 4.11 -22.08
CA LEU A 141 17.86 3.96 -22.87
C LEU A 141 18.33 5.28 -23.48
N VAL A 142 17.44 6.24 -23.69
CA VAL A 142 17.76 7.58 -24.25
C VAL A 142 18.49 8.46 -23.24
N LYS A 143 18.42 8.12 -21.94
CA LYS A 143 19.05 8.84 -20.81
C LYS A 143 18.64 10.32 -20.70
N MET A 144 17.44 10.69 -21.13
CA MET A 144 16.89 12.04 -21.00
C MET A 144 15.85 12.10 -19.89
N LYS A 145 16.18 12.77 -18.77
CA LYS A 145 15.33 12.84 -17.57
C LYS A 145 13.94 13.40 -17.87
N TRP A 146 13.85 14.49 -18.64
CA TRP A 146 12.57 15.08 -19.05
C TRP A 146 11.71 14.09 -19.83
N LEU A 147 12.30 13.34 -20.75
CA LEU A 147 11.57 12.36 -21.55
C LEU A 147 11.05 11.20 -20.69
N CYS A 148 11.85 10.73 -19.72
CA CYS A 148 11.42 9.71 -18.76
C CYS A 148 10.24 10.19 -17.91
N PHE A 149 10.29 11.43 -17.44
CA PHE A 149 9.22 12.04 -16.66
C PHE A 149 7.96 12.25 -17.50
N ALA A 150 8.09 12.81 -18.70
CA ALA A 150 6.97 13.03 -19.62
C ALA A 150 6.32 11.70 -20.07
N ALA A 151 7.12 10.68 -20.38
CA ALA A 151 6.61 9.37 -20.75
C ALA A 151 5.88 8.67 -19.59
N GLY A 152 6.44 8.73 -18.37
CA GLY A 152 5.81 8.15 -17.21
C GLY A 152 4.52 8.89 -16.80
N LEU A 153 4.50 10.22 -16.83
CA LEU A 153 3.29 11.02 -16.57
C LEU A 153 2.25 10.80 -17.66
N GLY A 154 2.66 10.70 -18.93
CA GLY A 154 1.76 10.38 -20.04
C GLY A 154 1.13 8.99 -19.88
N ALA A 155 1.92 8.00 -19.46
CA ALA A 155 1.40 6.66 -19.17
C ALA A 155 0.47 6.63 -17.95
N LEU A 156 0.74 7.43 -16.90
CA LEU A 156 -0.21 7.58 -15.78
C LEU A 156 -1.51 8.26 -16.23
N ALA A 157 -1.39 9.30 -17.05
CA ALA A 157 -2.55 10.03 -17.59
C ALA A 157 -3.41 9.14 -18.49
N SER A 158 -2.81 8.25 -19.29
CA SER A 158 -3.56 7.36 -20.19
C SER A 158 -4.46 6.37 -19.46
N ILE A 159 -4.18 6.06 -18.19
CA ILE A 159 -5.04 5.21 -17.35
C ILE A 159 -6.39 5.90 -17.05
N LYS A 160 -6.44 7.24 -17.02
CA LYS A 160 -7.67 8.00 -16.68
C LYS A 160 -8.25 8.78 -17.84
N PHE A 161 -7.55 8.86 -18.97
CA PHE A 161 -7.95 9.65 -20.14
C PHE A 161 -8.61 8.78 -21.21
N GLU A 162 -9.81 9.15 -21.66
CA GLU A 162 -10.50 8.49 -22.78
C GLU A 162 -9.90 8.89 -24.14
N PRO A 163 -9.81 7.99 -25.15
CA PRO A 163 -10.35 6.62 -25.20
C PRO A 163 -9.42 5.56 -24.57
N TYR A 164 -8.26 5.96 -24.05
CA TYR A 164 -7.22 5.01 -23.61
C TYR A 164 -7.61 4.25 -22.34
N ASN A 165 -8.40 4.87 -21.44
CA ASN A 165 -8.94 4.20 -20.27
C ASN A 165 -9.83 3.02 -20.68
N SER A 166 -10.90 3.26 -21.45
CA SER A 166 -11.80 2.20 -21.91
C SER A 166 -11.11 1.09 -22.71
N TRP A 167 -10.08 1.42 -23.50
CA TRP A 167 -9.30 0.40 -24.22
C TRP A 167 -8.46 -0.46 -23.29
N GLN A 168 -7.82 0.12 -22.27
CA GLN A 168 -7.02 -0.64 -21.32
C GLN A 168 -7.90 -1.47 -20.38
N GLU A 169 -9.05 -0.95 -19.96
CA GLU A 169 -10.05 -1.69 -19.19
C GLU A 169 -10.66 -2.84 -20.00
N ALA A 170 -10.91 -2.64 -21.31
CA ALA A 170 -11.41 -3.71 -22.17
C ALA A 170 -10.43 -4.89 -22.32
N LEU A 171 -9.13 -4.67 -22.08
CA LEU A 171 -8.15 -5.76 -22.02
C LEU A 171 -8.27 -6.56 -20.74
N VAL A 172 -8.90 -6.04 -19.70
CA VAL A 172 -9.02 -6.69 -18.39
C VAL A 172 -10.30 -7.56 -18.40
N THR A 173 -10.18 -8.80 -18.89
CA THR A 173 -11.34 -9.68 -19.19
C THR A 173 -11.73 -10.61 -18.02
N GLY A 174 -11.82 -10.10 -16.79
CA GLY A 174 -12.24 -10.91 -15.64
C GLY A 174 -13.63 -10.50 -15.12
N SER A 175 -14.22 -11.36 -14.30
CA SER A 175 -15.59 -11.20 -13.77
C SER A 175 -15.61 -10.92 -12.26
N PHE A 176 -14.51 -10.48 -11.69
CA PHE A 176 -14.43 -10.17 -10.27
C PHE A 176 -14.70 -8.68 -10.07
N ASP A 177 -15.62 -8.33 -9.16
CA ASP A 177 -16.03 -6.94 -8.80
C ASP A 177 -14.88 -6.02 -8.35
N LEU A 178 -13.66 -6.56 -8.30
CA LEU A 178 -12.47 -6.01 -7.65
C LEU A 178 -11.33 -5.75 -8.63
N GLN A 179 -11.54 -6.11 -9.89
CA GLN A 179 -10.52 -6.07 -10.92
C GLN A 179 -10.14 -4.64 -11.29
N ASP A 180 -11.11 -3.73 -11.30
CA ASP A 180 -10.90 -2.31 -11.62
C ASP A 180 -9.93 -1.66 -10.65
N VAL A 181 -10.09 -1.92 -9.35
CA VAL A 181 -9.24 -1.29 -8.32
C VAL A 181 -7.80 -1.77 -8.43
N LEU A 182 -7.59 -3.08 -8.57
CA LEU A 182 -6.27 -3.65 -8.78
C LEU A 182 -5.68 -3.27 -10.14
N PHE A 183 -6.52 -3.02 -11.14
CA PHE A 183 -6.08 -2.52 -12.43
C PHE A 183 -5.49 -1.11 -12.26
N TYR A 184 -6.24 -0.19 -11.64
CA TYR A 184 -5.76 1.17 -11.38
C TYR A 184 -4.52 1.18 -10.47
N GLY A 185 -4.57 0.44 -9.36
CA GLY A 185 -3.43 0.30 -8.45
C GLY A 185 -2.24 -0.34 -9.15
N GLY A 186 -2.39 -1.56 -9.65
CA GLY A 186 -1.31 -2.32 -10.25
C GLY A 186 -0.67 -1.64 -11.47
N CYS A 187 -1.46 -1.05 -12.38
CA CYS A 187 -0.91 -0.28 -13.50
C CYS A 187 -0.26 1.02 -13.02
N GLY A 188 -0.88 1.78 -12.12
CA GLY A 188 -0.34 3.03 -11.59
C GLY A 188 0.99 2.82 -10.86
N PHE A 189 1.03 1.89 -9.90
CA PHE A 189 2.26 1.55 -9.16
C PHE A 189 3.31 0.90 -10.05
N SER A 190 2.92 0.14 -11.07
CA SER A 190 3.87 -0.37 -12.08
C SER A 190 4.52 0.77 -12.86
N ILE A 191 3.75 1.74 -13.36
CA ILE A 191 4.27 2.86 -14.13
C ILE A 191 5.18 3.75 -13.27
N MET A 192 4.80 4.02 -12.02
CA MET A 192 5.65 4.77 -11.08
C MET A 192 7.01 4.07 -10.85
N ARG A 193 7.02 2.75 -10.72
CA ARG A 193 8.26 1.97 -10.62
C ARG A 193 9.07 2.00 -11.91
N CYS A 194 8.44 1.84 -13.08
CA CYS A 194 9.11 2.00 -14.37
C CYS A 194 9.72 3.41 -14.54
N MET A 195 9.03 4.45 -14.06
CA MET A 195 9.53 5.82 -14.06
C MET A 195 10.74 5.99 -13.13
N SER A 196 10.68 5.48 -11.89
CA SER A 196 11.84 5.49 -10.96
C SER A 196 13.04 4.74 -11.55
N PHE A 197 12.83 3.57 -12.16
CA PHE A 197 13.89 2.87 -12.87
C PHE A 197 14.49 3.71 -14.01
N ALA A 198 13.64 4.37 -14.81
CA ALA A 198 14.09 5.14 -15.96
C ALA A 198 14.92 6.35 -15.54
N LEU A 199 14.50 7.07 -14.50
CA LEU A 199 15.25 8.19 -13.92
C LEU A 199 16.60 7.72 -13.39
N GLU A 200 16.65 6.59 -12.69
CA GLU A 200 17.88 6.09 -12.07
C GLU A 200 18.84 5.54 -13.13
N ASN A 201 18.31 4.98 -14.21
CA ASN A 201 19.10 4.61 -15.38
C ASN A 201 19.71 5.82 -16.10
N CYS A 202 19.04 6.99 -16.07
CA CYS A 202 19.60 8.23 -16.61
C CYS A 202 20.79 8.74 -15.77
N GLU A 203 20.75 8.57 -14.44
CA GLU A 203 21.82 9.02 -13.55
C GLU A 203 23.03 8.10 -13.52
N ARG A 204 22.86 6.86 -13.98
CA ARG A 204 23.95 5.88 -14.05
C ARG A 204 25.00 6.29 -15.08
N LYS A 205 26.23 6.49 -14.59
CA LYS A 205 27.40 6.85 -15.41
C LYS A 205 27.89 5.70 -16.30
N ASP A 206 27.91 4.48 -15.76
CA ASP A 206 28.46 3.30 -16.44
C ASP A 206 27.36 2.36 -16.94
N GLY A 207 27.16 2.32 -18.26
CA GLY A 207 26.22 1.42 -18.93
C GLY A 207 24.74 1.71 -18.61
N ASN A 208 23.90 0.69 -18.79
CA ASN A 208 22.47 0.71 -18.49
C ASN A 208 22.12 -0.47 -17.56
N TYR A 209 21.11 -0.30 -16.71
CA TYR A 209 20.48 -1.43 -16.04
C TYR A 209 19.78 -2.33 -17.06
N THR A 210 19.69 -3.62 -16.76
CA THR A 210 19.11 -4.58 -17.70
C THR A 210 17.58 -4.57 -17.64
N PHE A 211 16.92 -4.95 -18.73
CA PHE A 211 15.47 -5.14 -18.73
C PHE A 211 15.01 -6.16 -17.67
N CYS A 212 15.82 -7.19 -17.42
CA CYS A 212 15.57 -8.15 -16.34
C CYS A 212 15.55 -7.50 -14.95
N ASP A 213 16.36 -6.46 -14.71
CA ASP A 213 16.34 -5.72 -13.44
C ASP A 213 15.06 -4.92 -13.27
N LEU A 214 14.56 -4.33 -14.37
CA LEU A 214 13.24 -3.68 -14.39
C LEU A 214 12.13 -4.68 -14.10
N LEU A 215 12.13 -5.86 -14.73
CA LEU A 215 11.10 -6.88 -14.49
C LEU A 215 11.11 -7.37 -13.04
N ARG A 216 12.28 -7.59 -12.44
CA ARG A 216 12.39 -7.99 -11.02
C ARG A 216 11.82 -6.94 -10.09
N TYR A 217 12.05 -5.66 -10.38
CA TYR A 217 11.56 -4.54 -9.61
C TYR A 217 10.05 -4.35 -9.77
N ASN A 218 9.55 -4.45 -11.00
CA ASN A 218 8.14 -4.25 -11.30
C ASN A 218 7.27 -5.42 -10.86
N PHE A 219 7.75 -6.67 -10.95
CA PHE A 219 7.00 -7.85 -10.55
C PHE A 219 7.32 -8.34 -9.14
N TYR A 220 7.89 -7.48 -8.29
CA TYR A 220 8.03 -7.84 -6.88
C TYR A 220 6.68 -7.77 -6.16
N LEU A 221 6.11 -8.94 -5.86
CA LEU A 221 4.71 -9.09 -5.43
C LEU A 221 4.31 -8.24 -4.22
N PRO A 222 5.09 -8.17 -3.12
CA PRO A 222 4.72 -7.35 -1.96
C PRO A 222 4.53 -5.86 -2.28
N PHE A 223 5.11 -5.36 -3.38
CA PHE A 223 4.97 -3.98 -3.84
C PHE A 223 4.17 -3.84 -5.13
N PHE A 224 3.50 -4.91 -5.60
CA PHE A 224 2.92 -4.90 -6.95
C PHE A 224 1.63 -4.06 -7.05
N PHE A 225 0.61 -4.40 -6.24
CA PHE A 225 -0.71 -3.79 -6.35
C PHE A 225 -0.84 -2.51 -5.52
N PHE A 226 -0.45 -2.56 -4.23
CA PHE A 226 -0.62 -1.44 -3.29
C PHE A 226 0.44 -1.44 -2.17
N GLY A 227 1.64 -1.96 -2.44
CA GLY A 227 2.69 -1.94 -1.43
C GLY A 227 3.41 -0.58 -1.36
N PRO A 228 4.24 -0.36 -0.34
CA PRO A 228 5.01 0.87 -0.21
C PRO A 228 5.88 1.11 -1.45
N ILE A 229 5.91 2.37 -1.90
CA ILE A 229 6.72 2.76 -3.04
C ILE A 229 8.18 2.78 -2.61
N MET A 230 8.92 1.75 -3.02
CA MET A 230 10.38 1.70 -2.90
C MET A 230 11.00 2.19 -4.21
N THR A 231 11.96 3.09 -4.15
CA THR A 231 12.72 3.56 -5.32
C THR A 231 13.68 2.48 -5.85
N PHE A 232 14.05 2.57 -7.14
CA PHE A 232 14.83 1.54 -7.79
C PHE A 232 16.25 1.40 -7.21
N ASP A 233 16.90 2.50 -6.82
CA ASP A 233 18.23 2.51 -6.20
C ASP A 233 18.27 1.66 -4.92
N LYS A 234 17.29 1.85 -4.03
CA LYS A 234 17.15 1.11 -2.78
C LYS A 234 16.86 -0.35 -3.03
N PHE A 235 15.90 -0.63 -3.93
CA PHE A 235 15.60 -1.99 -4.33
C PHE A 235 16.83 -2.72 -4.90
N TYR A 236 17.56 -2.07 -5.80
CA TYR A 236 18.74 -2.65 -6.45
C TYR A 236 19.88 -2.91 -5.47
N ALA A 237 20.15 -1.98 -4.54
CA ALA A 237 21.13 -2.17 -3.48
C ALA A 237 20.75 -3.33 -2.55
N GLN A 238 19.46 -3.44 -2.22
CA GLN A 238 18.92 -4.46 -1.31
C GLN A 238 18.97 -5.86 -1.92
N VAL A 239 18.61 -5.99 -3.20
CA VAL A 239 18.59 -7.25 -3.94
C VAL A 239 19.99 -7.80 -4.20
N ASN A 240 20.96 -6.93 -4.42
CA ASN A 240 22.34 -7.34 -4.68
C ASN A 240 23.15 -7.60 -3.39
N ASN A 241 22.59 -7.31 -2.22
CA ASN A 241 23.24 -7.61 -0.95
C ASN A 241 23.06 -9.09 -0.58
N THR A 242 24.16 -9.83 -0.53
CA THR A 242 24.18 -11.27 -0.24
C THR A 242 24.21 -11.60 1.26
N GLN A 243 24.41 -10.61 2.14
CA GLN A 243 24.52 -10.80 3.60
C GLN A 243 23.20 -10.46 4.33
N LEU A 244 22.14 -11.20 4.03
CA LEU A 244 20.82 -11.02 4.68
C LEU A 244 20.65 -11.88 5.94
N MET A 245 21.73 -12.32 6.59
CA MET A 245 21.65 -13.02 7.87
C MET A 245 21.34 -12.00 8.97
N ARG A 246 20.04 -11.70 9.13
CA ARG A 246 19.56 -10.70 10.08
C ARG A 246 19.75 -11.17 11.52
N LYS A 247 20.25 -10.28 12.39
CA LYS A 247 20.41 -10.57 13.82
C LYS A 247 19.05 -10.75 14.48
N GLU A 248 18.95 -11.67 15.43
CA GLU A 248 17.71 -12.00 16.17
C GLU A 248 17.05 -10.77 16.82
N ARG A 249 17.85 -9.82 17.30
CA ARG A 249 17.37 -8.54 17.85
C ARG A 249 16.64 -7.67 16.83
N GLU A 250 17.09 -7.66 15.57
CA GLU A 250 16.43 -6.92 14.50
C GLU A 250 15.11 -7.59 14.10
N MET A 251 15.07 -8.93 14.10
CA MET A 251 13.82 -9.68 13.94
C MET A 251 12.79 -9.30 15.00
N TRP A 252 13.20 -9.25 16.28
CA TRP A 252 12.31 -8.86 17.37
C TRP A 252 11.74 -7.43 17.21
N ASN A 253 12.58 -6.47 16.81
CA ASN A 253 12.13 -5.10 16.58
C ASN A 253 11.11 -5.02 15.44
N ILE A 254 11.33 -5.76 14.36
CA ILE A 254 10.40 -5.79 13.22
C ILE A 254 9.09 -6.45 13.62
N THR A 255 9.12 -7.58 14.32
CA THR A 255 7.91 -8.25 14.81
C THR A 255 7.14 -7.34 15.76
N THR A 256 7.83 -6.66 16.68
CA THR A 256 7.19 -5.74 17.64
C THR A 256 6.51 -4.58 16.91
N LYS A 257 7.18 -3.98 15.92
CA LYS A 257 6.61 -2.93 15.08
C LYS A 257 5.42 -3.45 14.27
N ALA A 258 5.53 -4.64 13.66
CA ALA A 258 4.44 -5.25 12.91
C ALA A 258 3.21 -5.50 13.78
N LEU A 259 3.40 -6.01 15.00
CA LEU A 259 2.31 -6.19 15.98
C LEU A 259 1.70 -4.85 16.42
N LEU A 260 2.52 -3.82 16.62
CA LEU A 260 2.03 -2.49 16.95
C LEU A 260 1.21 -1.89 15.79
N HIS A 261 1.66 -2.02 14.55
CA HIS A 261 0.90 -1.59 13.37
C HIS A 261 -0.38 -2.39 13.22
N LEU A 262 -0.36 -3.71 13.44
CA LEU A 262 -1.55 -4.53 13.46
C LEU A 262 -2.54 -4.04 14.54
N GLY A 263 -2.05 -3.69 15.73
CA GLY A 263 -2.87 -3.10 16.79
C GLY A 263 -3.51 -1.77 16.37
N VAL A 264 -2.76 -0.88 15.73
CA VAL A 264 -3.28 0.39 15.21
C VAL A 264 -4.34 0.14 14.12
N ILE A 265 -4.07 -0.77 13.19
CA ILE A 265 -5.03 -1.16 12.14
C ILE A 265 -6.33 -1.67 12.76
N LEU A 266 -6.26 -2.53 13.78
CA LEU A 266 -7.45 -3.04 14.47
C LEU A 266 -8.23 -1.93 15.21
N VAL A 267 -7.54 -0.93 15.79
CA VAL A 267 -8.22 0.22 16.42
C VAL A 267 -8.95 1.05 15.37
N VAL A 268 -8.29 1.32 14.24
CA VAL A 268 -8.89 2.04 13.11
C VAL A 268 -10.07 1.25 12.54
N ASP A 269 -9.95 -0.07 12.42
CA ASP A 269 -11.01 -0.99 11.99
C ASP A 269 -12.27 -0.82 12.84
N VAL A 270 -12.12 -0.85 14.17
CA VAL A 270 -13.21 -0.62 15.12
C VAL A 270 -13.84 0.77 14.94
N PHE A 271 -13.04 1.80 14.68
CA PHE A 271 -13.56 3.15 14.45
C PHE A 271 -14.39 3.25 13.19
N PHE A 272 -13.89 2.77 12.05
CA PHE A 272 -14.67 2.76 10.81
C PHE A 272 -15.92 1.89 10.92
N HIS A 273 -15.81 0.71 11.55
CA HIS A 273 -16.93 -0.22 11.68
C HIS A 273 -18.07 0.34 12.53
N TYR A 274 -17.78 1.04 13.63
CA TYR A 274 -18.79 1.33 14.66
C TYR A 274 -19.08 2.80 14.91
N LEU A 275 -18.24 3.72 14.44
CA LEU A 275 -18.46 5.16 14.63
C LEU A 275 -19.30 5.80 13.52
N TYR A 276 -19.62 5.08 12.44
CA TYR A 276 -20.43 5.57 11.30
C TYR A 276 -19.87 6.87 10.67
N ILE A 277 -18.54 7.02 10.62
CA ILE A 277 -17.87 8.29 10.26
C ILE A 277 -18.21 8.74 8.84
N LEU A 278 -18.40 7.80 7.90
CA LEU A 278 -18.78 8.12 6.52
C LEU A 278 -20.30 8.06 6.30
N THR A 279 -21.01 7.24 7.08
CA THR A 279 -22.47 7.17 7.01
C THR A 279 -23.15 8.42 7.60
N ILE A 280 -22.66 9.00 8.70
CA ILE A 280 -23.27 10.18 9.33
C ILE A 280 -23.33 11.40 8.37
N PRO A 281 -22.24 11.79 7.69
CA PRO A 281 -22.25 12.91 6.74
C PRO A 281 -23.20 12.72 5.55
N SER A 282 -23.53 11.48 5.19
CA SER A 282 -24.46 11.20 4.08
C SER A 282 -25.91 11.62 4.40
N ASP A 283 -26.28 11.69 5.68
CA ASP A 283 -27.59 12.16 6.13
C ASP A 283 -27.53 13.65 6.51
N LEU A 284 -27.71 14.53 5.52
CA LEU A 284 -27.69 15.99 5.72
C LEU A 284 -28.69 16.49 6.78
N LYS A 285 -29.79 15.76 7.04
CA LYS A 285 -30.76 16.11 8.09
C LYS A 285 -30.26 15.75 9.48
N LEU A 286 -29.38 14.76 9.59
CA LEU A 286 -28.65 14.46 10.83
C LEU A 286 -27.56 15.50 11.04
N VAL A 287 -26.74 15.76 10.02
CA VAL A 287 -25.63 16.72 10.06
C VAL A 287 -26.09 18.08 10.58
N GLY A 288 -27.22 18.61 10.08
CA GLY A 288 -27.76 19.89 10.53
C GLY A 288 -28.30 19.93 11.97
N LYS A 289 -28.33 18.79 12.68
CA LYS A 289 -28.76 18.68 14.09
C LYS A 289 -27.61 18.35 15.04
N LEU A 290 -26.44 17.99 14.52
CA LEU A 290 -25.26 17.68 15.33
C LEU A 290 -24.64 18.97 15.89
N SER A 291 -23.93 18.84 17.00
CA SER A 291 -23.17 19.96 17.56
C SER A 291 -22.00 20.34 16.65
N ASP A 292 -21.62 21.62 16.66
CA ASP A 292 -20.46 22.12 15.89
C ASP A 292 -19.16 21.36 16.23
N TRP A 293 -19.03 20.90 17.48
CA TRP A 293 -17.91 20.08 17.93
C TRP A 293 -17.89 18.68 17.32
N CYS A 294 -19.06 18.04 17.18
CA CYS A 294 -19.19 16.76 16.51
C CYS A 294 -18.91 16.90 15.00
N LEU A 295 -19.41 17.97 14.37
CA LEU A 295 -19.15 18.28 12.97
C LEU A 295 -17.66 18.55 12.70
N GLY A 296 -17.02 19.37 13.53
CA GLY A 296 -15.58 19.63 13.45
C GLY A 296 -14.74 18.36 13.69
N SER A 297 -15.22 17.46 14.56
CA SER A 297 -14.57 16.16 14.80
C SER A 297 -14.70 15.25 13.59
N LEU A 298 -15.91 15.13 13.03
CA LEU A 298 -16.18 14.36 11.81
C LEU A 298 -15.36 14.88 10.63
N SER A 299 -15.29 16.19 10.42
CA SER A 299 -14.50 16.76 9.34
C SER A 299 -13.00 16.50 9.51
N ASN A 300 -12.46 16.61 10.73
CA ASN A 300 -11.04 16.35 10.98
C ASN A 300 -10.69 14.87 10.86
N VAL A 301 -11.56 13.97 11.32
CA VAL A 301 -11.35 12.52 11.19
C VAL A 301 -11.54 12.09 9.74
N ALA A 302 -12.55 12.61 9.03
CA ALA A 302 -12.80 12.32 7.63
C ALA A 302 -11.72 12.90 6.69
N LEU A 303 -11.21 14.13 6.94
CA LEU A 303 -10.07 14.65 6.17
C LEU A 303 -8.82 13.83 6.42
N ASN A 304 -8.57 13.46 7.69
CA ASN A 304 -7.41 12.64 8.01
C ASN A 304 -7.56 11.19 7.54
N SER A 305 -8.77 10.66 7.36
CA SER A 305 -8.98 9.34 6.74
C SER A 305 -8.81 9.39 5.23
N VAL A 306 -9.48 10.32 4.53
CA VAL A 306 -9.37 10.47 3.07
C VAL A 306 -7.94 10.80 2.65
N CYS A 307 -7.25 11.69 3.39
CA CYS A 307 -5.85 12.01 3.13
C CYS A 307 -4.91 10.89 3.60
N SER A 308 -5.35 10.03 4.52
CA SER A 308 -4.64 8.82 4.93
C SER A 308 -4.81 7.69 3.93
N ASP A 309 -5.93 7.52 3.24
CA ASP A 309 -6.06 6.39 2.31
C ASP A 309 -5.20 6.57 1.04
N GLU A 310 -5.00 7.80 0.58
CA GLU A 310 -4.06 8.11 -0.52
C GLU A 310 -2.56 8.05 -0.11
N LEU A 311 -2.22 8.32 1.15
CA LEU A 311 -0.81 8.39 1.60
C LEU A 311 -0.38 7.23 2.52
N ARG A 312 -1.27 6.63 3.30
CA ARG A 312 -0.92 5.71 4.39
C ARG A 312 -0.66 4.28 3.92
N ALA A 313 -1.34 3.82 2.86
CA ALA A 313 -1.03 2.53 2.23
C ALA A 313 0.40 2.50 1.66
N SER A 314 0.92 3.64 1.19
CA SER A 314 2.28 3.75 0.65
C SER A 314 3.34 4.16 1.68
N HIS A 315 3.00 5.00 2.67
CA HIS A 315 3.98 5.64 3.56
C HIS A 315 4.16 4.94 4.93
N GLN A 316 3.16 4.25 5.49
CA GLN A 316 3.29 3.69 6.86
C GLN A 316 4.05 2.37 6.93
N CYS A 317 4.03 1.58 5.85
CA CYS A 317 4.93 0.43 5.74
C CYS A 317 6.39 0.88 5.48
N ALA A 318 6.57 2.08 4.90
CA ALA A 318 7.88 2.71 4.73
C ALA A 318 8.44 3.25 6.05
N GLU A 319 7.68 3.98 6.87
CA GLU A 319 8.22 4.59 8.11
C GLU A 319 8.69 3.58 9.18
N SER A 320 8.03 2.42 9.29
CA SER A 320 8.49 1.31 10.15
C SER A 320 9.89 0.82 9.78
N CYS A 321 10.20 0.85 8.49
CA CYS A 321 11.49 0.50 7.89
C CYS A 321 12.40 1.71 7.65
N TRP A 322 12.03 2.95 7.97
CA TRP A 322 12.79 4.14 7.57
C TRP A 322 13.15 5.08 8.73
N SER A 323 12.60 4.90 9.94
CA SER A 323 13.09 5.60 11.13
C SER A 323 14.37 4.94 11.68
N ASN A 324 15.48 5.13 10.96
CA ASN A 324 16.85 5.31 11.47
C ASN A 324 17.75 5.65 10.28
N GLY A 325 17.65 6.90 9.81
CA GLY A 325 18.63 7.49 8.91
C GLY A 325 19.83 8.00 9.71
N GLU A 326 20.69 7.09 10.16
CA GLU A 326 22.11 7.30 10.41
C GLU A 326 22.70 5.91 10.71
N GLU A 327 23.41 5.35 9.72
CA GLU A 327 24.14 4.08 9.75
C GLU A 327 23.26 2.79 9.80
N ASP A 328 23.36 2.00 8.73
CA ASP A 328 22.91 0.60 8.56
C ASP A 328 21.66 0.39 7.68
N GLY A 329 21.93 -0.10 6.47
CA GLY A 329 20.96 -0.35 5.40
C GLY A 329 19.87 -1.33 5.79
N ILE A 330 18.62 -0.92 5.57
CA ILE A 330 17.43 -1.70 5.93
C ILE A 330 17.04 -2.57 4.74
N THR A 331 17.00 -3.88 4.98
CA THR A 331 16.90 -4.94 3.98
C THR A 331 15.55 -5.65 3.93
N PHE A 332 15.34 -6.37 2.84
CA PHE A 332 14.13 -7.08 2.39
C PHE A 332 13.44 -7.85 3.52
N CYS A 333 12.14 -7.61 3.70
CA CYS A 333 11.29 -8.44 4.56
C CYS A 333 11.21 -9.85 3.98
N ASP A 334 12.07 -10.76 4.46
CA ASP A 334 11.65 -12.14 4.63
C ASP A 334 10.87 -12.20 5.95
N CYS A 335 9.57 -12.45 5.86
CA CYS A 335 8.90 -13.15 6.95
C CYS A 335 9.22 -14.64 6.85
#